data_AF-A0A944JA67-F1
#
_entry.id   AF-A0A944JA67-F1
#
_cell.length_a   1.000
_cell.length_b   1.000
_cell.length_c   1.000
_cell.angle_alpha   90.00
_cell.angle_beta   90.00
_cell.angle_gamma   90.00
#
_symmetry.space_group_name_H-M   'P 1'
#
loop_
_entity.id
_entity.type
_entity.pdbx_description
1 polymer ?
#
loop_
_entity_poly.entity_id
_entity_poly.type
_entity_poly.pdbx_seq_one_letter_code
_entity_poly.pdbx_strand_id
1 'polypeptide(L)'
;MRALFPGSFDPPVTQGHQDILRRAALLFDEVVVCVMFNANKAGRFPVPERLDRLRAAATDLSNVTVDSHTGGLLVDYCGEAVTPPTARSETPGPPARSPAPPRTSTPS
;
A
#
# COMPACT_ATOMS: atom_id res chain seq x y z
N MET A 1 -8.11 16.94 -5.54
CA MET A 1 -8.73 15.68 -5.08
C MET A 1 -7.85 14.52 -5.49
N ARG A 2 -7.48 13.63 -4.55
CA ARG A 2 -6.63 12.45 -4.81
C ARG A 2 -7.46 11.17 -4.87
N ALA A 3 -7.06 10.22 -5.70
CA ALA A 3 -7.64 8.88 -5.76
C ALA A 3 -6.62 7.79 -5.40
N LEU A 4 -7.10 6.71 -4.79
CA LEU A 4 -6.32 5.53 -4.47
C LEU A 4 -6.84 4.35 -5.27
N PHE A 5 -5.94 3.64 -5.94
CA PHE A 5 -6.19 2.43 -6.70
C PHE A 5 -5.45 1.25 -6.05
N PRO A 6 -6.05 0.61 -5.03
CA PRO A 6 -5.42 -0.49 -4.32
C PRO A 6 -5.65 -1.83 -5.02
N GLY A 7 -4.66 -2.72 -4.95
CA GLY A 7 -4.81 -4.09 -5.47
C GLY A 7 -3.60 -4.98 -5.21
N SER A 8 -3.79 -6.29 -5.30
CA SER A 8 -2.68 -7.25 -5.24
C SER A 8 -1.91 -7.35 -6.56
N PHE A 9 -2.59 -7.06 -7.69
CA PHE A 9 -2.05 -7.15 -9.05
C PHE A 9 -1.35 -8.49 -9.34
N ASP A 10 -2.01 -9.59 -8.94
CA ASP A 10 -1.53 -10.96 -9.10
C ASP A 10 -2.68 -11.89 -9.58
N PRO A 11 -2.73 -12.36 -10.84
CA PRO A 11 -1.77 -12.22 -11.95
C PRO A 11 -2.25 -11.28 -13.09
N PRO A 12 -1.43 -11.05 -14.13
CA PRO A 12 -0.55 -9.88 -14.32
C PRO A 12 -1.29 -8.51 -14.38
N VAL A 13 -0.52 -7.42 -14.39
CA VAL A 13 -1.02 -6.09 -14.81
C VAL A 13 -1.52 -6.18 -16.25
N THR A 14 -2.82 -6.36 -16.41
CA THR A 14 -3.50 -6.39 -17.72
C THR A 14 -3.68 -4.98 -18.30
N GLN A 15 -3.97 -4.92 -19.60
CA GLN A 15 -4.37 -3.69 -20.30
C GLN A 15 -5.58 -3.00 -19.65
N GLY A 16 -6.46 -3.76 -18.98
CA GLY A 16 -7.58 -3.21 -18.22
C GLY A 16 -7.15 -2.34 -17.05
N HIS A 17 -6.07 -2.68 -16.33
CA HIS A 17 -5.54 -1.83 -15.28
C HIS A 17 -5.00 -0.50 -15.84
N GLN A 18 -4.35 -0.54 -17.01
CA GLN A 18 -3.82 0.66 -17.65
C GLN A 18 -4.93 1.62 -18.06
N ASP A 19 -6.00 1.08 -18.65
CA ASP A 19 -7.15 1.87 -19.06
C ASP A 19 -7.88 2.50 -17.86
N ILE A 20 -8.07 1.75 -16.77
CA ILE A 20 -8.60 2.30 -15.51
C ILE A 20 -7.70 3.42 -14.98
N LEU A 21 -6.37 3.23 -15.01
CA LEU A 21 -5.39 4.23 -14.60
C LEU A 21 -5.48 5.51 -15.42
N ARG A 22 -5.57 5.41 -16.74
CA ARG A 22 -5.72 6.57 -17.64
C ARG A 22 -7.02 7.34 -17.35
N ARG A 23 -8.13 6.62 -17.18
CA ARG A 23 -9.41 7.27 -16.84
C ARG A 23 -9.36 7.96 -15.48
N ALA A 24 -8.75 7.32 -14.47
CA ALA A 24 -8.57 7.93 -13.17
C ALA A 24 -7.67 9.18 -13.25
N ALA A 25 -6.58 9.11 -14.01
CA ALA A 25 -5.68 10.24 -14.22
C ALA A 25 -6.35 11.45 -14.88
N LEU A 26 -7.41 11.26 -15.66
CA LEU A 26 -8.20 12.35 -16.25
C LEU A 26 -9.23 12.95 -15.28
N LEU A 27 -9.62 12.22 -14.23
CA LEU A 27 -10.68 12.60 -13.30
C LEU A 27 -10.15 13.18 -11.98
N PHE A 28 -8.91 12.86 -11.61
CA PHE A 28 -8.31 13.23 -10.34
C PHE A 28 -7.00 13.98 -10.53
N ASP A 29 -6.69 14.89 -9.61
CA ASP A 29 -5.44 15.67 -9.64
C ASP A 29 -4.23 14.77 -9.39
N GLU A 30 -4.39 13.73 -8.56
CA GLU A 30 -3.36 12.72 -8.33
C GLU A 30 -3.99 11.34 -8.11
N VAL A 31 -3.33 10.31 -8.62
CA VAL A 31 -3.73 8.91 -8.48
C VAL A 31 -2.57 8.13 -7.88
N VAL A 32 -2.83 7.40 -6.81
CA VAL A 32 -1.86 6.51 -6.16
C VAL A 32 -2.28 5.07 -6.44
N VAL A 33 -1.42 4.28 -7.07
CA VAL A 33 -1.60 2.83 -7.20
C VAL A 33 -0.88 2.17 -6.03
N CYS A 34 -1.63 1.53 -5.14
CA CYS A 34 -1.05 0.87 -3.98
C CYS A 34 -1.10 -0.65 -4.15
N VAL A 35 0.08 -1.26 -4.30
CA VAL A 35 0.22 -2.72 -4.31
C VAL A 35 0.13 -3.24 -2.88
N MET A 36 -1.03 -3.78 -2.53
CA MET A 36 -1.23 -4.43 -1.23
C MET A 36 -0.75 -5.88 -1.33
N PHE A 37 0.22 -6.24 -0.50
CA PHE A 37 0.73 -7.61 -0.46
C PHE A 37 0.91 -8.11 0.96
N ASN A 38 0.91 -9.43 1.12
CA ASN A 38 1.20 -10.07 2.40
C ASN A 38 2.63 -10.61 2.36
N ALA A 39 3.52 -10.07 3.21
CA ALA A 39 4.90 -10.54 3.33
C ALA A 39 5.01 -12.05 3.68
N ASN A 40 4.00 -12.61 4.36
CA ASN A 40 3.97 -14.02 4.76
C ASN A 40 3.38 -14.95 3.68
N LYS A 41 2.84 -14.40 2.57
CA LYS A 41 2.28 -15.20 1.48
C LYS A 41 3.00 -14.88 0.18
N ALA A 42 3.78 -15.84 -0.31
CA ALA A 42 4.40 -15.71 -1.62
C ALA A 42 3.32 -15.63 -2.70
N GLY A 43 3.13 -14.43 -3.27
CA GLY A 43 2.35 -14.25 -4.48
C GLY A 43 3.02 -14.90 -5.69
N ARG A 44 2.32 -15.01 -6.80
CA ARG A 44 2.85 -15.62 -8.03
C ARG A 44 3.99 -14.80 -8.64
N PHE A 45 4.03 -13.49 -8.34
CA PHE A 45 5.10 -12.58 -8.74
C PHE A 45 5.71 -11.84 -7.53
N PRO A 46 7.04 -11.63 -7.52
CA PRO A 46 7.69 -10.82 -6.52
C PRO A 46 7.16 -9.38 -6.59
N VAL A 47 7.07 -8.71 -5.43
CA VAL A 47 6.55 -7.32 -5.34
C VAL A 47 7.29 -6.35 -6.28
N PRO A 48 8.64 -6.37 -6.37
CA PRO A 48 9.36 -5.49 -7.29
C PRO A 48 8.92 -5.63 -8.75
N GLU A 49 8.71 -6.86 -9.23
CA GLU A 49 8.28 -7.09 -10.60
C GLU A 49 6.86 -6.54 -10.85
N ARG A 50 5.95 -6.66 -9.87
CA ARG A 50 4.62 -6.05 -9.96
C ARG A 50 4.70 -4.52 -10.02
N LEU A 51 5.57 -3.93 -9.20
CA LEU A 51 5.78 -2.48 -9.19
C LEU A 51 6.36 -1.99 -10.52
N ASP A 52 7.34 -2.67 -11.08
CA ASP A 52 7.96 -2.27 -12.34
C ASP A 52 6.97 -2.35 -13.51
N ARG A 53 6.11 -3.37 -13.52
CA ARG A 53 5.02 -3.49 -14.51
C ARG A 53 3.99 -2.35 -14.38
N LEU A 54 3.63 -1.97 -13.16
CA LEU A 54 2.71 -0.86 -12.92
C LEU A 54 3.33 0.50 -13.27
N ARG A 55 4.62 0.69 -12.96
CA ARG A 55 5.37 1.90 -13.36
C ARG A 55 5.44 2.01 -14.87
N ALA A 56 5.78 0.93 -15.57
CA ALA A 56 5.79 0.90 -17.03
C ALA A 56 4.41 1.27 -17.61
N ALA A 57 3.33 0.74 -17.02
CA ALA A 57 1.95 1.03 -17.39
C ALA A 57 1.50 2.48 -17.13
N ALA A 58 2.18 3.21 -16.25
CA ALA A 58 1.85 4.58 -15.87
C ALA A 58 2.88 5.60 -16.39
N THR A 59 3.83 5.20 -17.24
CA THR A 59 4.94 6.06 -17.70
C THR A 59 4.45 7.32 -18.43
N ASP A 60 3.29 7.22 -19.10
CA ASP A 60 2.61 8.30 -19.82
C ASP A 60 1.76 9.21 -18.92
N LEU A 61 1.67 8.93 -17.61
CA LEU A 61 0.79 9.61 -16.68
C LEU A 61 1.58 10.32 -15.57
N SER A 62 1.73 11.64 -15.68
CA SER A 62 2.53 12.45 -14.75
C SER A 62 1.92 12.60 -13.36
N ASN A 63 0.62 12.36 -13.22
CA ASN A 63 -0.12 12.46 -11.98
C ASN A 63 -0.41 11.10 -11.33
N VAL A 64 0.25 10.03 -11.80
CA VAL A 64 0.13 8.69 -11.24
C VAL A 64 1.41 8.32 -10.50
N THR A 65 1.25 7.83 -9.27
CA THR A 65 2.35 7.28 -8.46
C THR A 65 2.08 5.83 -8.13
N VAL A 66 3.14 5.02 -8.02
CA VAL A 66 3.03 3.59 -7.71
C VAL A 66 3.78 3.32 -6.42
N ASP A 67 3.06 2.82 -5.43
CA ASP A 67 3.58 2.47 -4.11
C ASP A 67 3.16 1.04 -3.71
N SER A 68 3.72 0.52 -2.63
CA SER A 68 3.37 -0.77 -2.07
C SER A 68 3.21 -0.70 -0.56
N HIS A 69 2.24 -1.44 -0.03
CA HIS A 69 1.99 -1.52 1.40
C HIS A 69 1.78 -2.96 1.84
N THR A 70 2.30 -3.31 3.01
CA THR A 70 2.19 -4.64 3.62
C THR A 70 1.83 -4.51 5.09
N GLY A 71 0.99 -5.41 5.60
CA GLY A 71 0.75 -5.54 7.03
C GLY A 71 -0.24 -4.56 7.67
N GLY A 72 -1.19 -4.01 6.90
CA GLY A 72 -2.21 -3.09 7.41
C GLY A 72 -3.50 -3.09 6.60
N LEU A 73 -4.51 -2.33 7.04
CA LEU A 73 -5.73 -2.09 6.28
C LEU A 73 -5.51 -0.97 5.27
N LEU A 74 -6.31 -0.97 4.19
CA LEU A 74 -6.30 0.11 3.20
C LEU A 74 -6.55 1.49 3.83
N VAL A 75 -7.39 1.54 4.87
CA VAL A 75 -7.69 2.78 5.59
C VAL A 75 -6.48 3.34 6.33
N ASP A 76 -5.60 2.47 6.83
CA ASP A 76 -4.37 2.86 7.52
C ASP A 76 -3.43 3.52 6.51
N TYR A 77 -3.27 2.90 5.33
CA TYR A 77 -2.51 3.48 4.22
C TYR A 77 -3.12 4.79 3.72
N CYS A 78 -4.45 4.90 3.63
CA CYS A 78 -5.09 6.18 3.31
C CYS A 78 -4.74 7.25 4.33
N GLY A 79 -4.75 6.94 5.63
CA GLY A 79 -4.33 7.86 6.68
C GLY A 79 -2.89 8.34 6.49
N GLU A 80 -1.96 7.45 6.14
CA GLU A 80 -0.55 7.79 5.91
C GLU A 80 -0.29 8.54 4.59
N ALA A 81 -0.93 8.12 3.49
CA ALA A 81 -0.68 8.61 2.14
C ALA A 81 -1.51 9.85 1.74
N VAL A 82 -2.68 10.04 2.34
CA VAL A 82 -3.57 11.19 2.08
C VAL A 82 -3.22 12.38 2.98
N THR A 83 -2.40 12.18 4.01
CA THR A 83 -1.88 13.27 4.82
C THR A 83 -0.84 14.06 4.02
N PRO A 84 -1.02 15.38 3.80
CA PRO A 84 -0.05 16.19 3.07
C PRO A 84 1.33 16.10 3.77
N PRO A 85 2.44 16.16 3.02
CA PRO A 85 3.79 16.01 3.60
C PRO A 85 4.07 16.96 4.77
N THR A 86 3.37 18.09 4.85
CA THR A 86 3.43 19.09 5.92
C THR A 86 2.88 18.60 7.27
N ALA A 87 2.08 17.53 7.30
CA ALA A 87 1.50 16.96 8.52
C ALA A 87 2.20 15.66 8.97
N ARG A 88 3.33 15.30 8.34
CA ARG A 88 4.17 14.15 8.75
C ARG A 88 5.13 14.44 9.91
N SER A 89 4.85 15.46 10.73
CA SER A 89 5.49 15.61 12.04
C SER A 89 4.73 14.75 13.06
N GLU A 90 5.29 13.58 13.35
CA GLU A 90 5.11 12.82 14.59
C GLU A 90 3.73 12.19 14.83
N THR A 91 3.62 10.89 14.53
CA THR A 91 2.84 10.01 15.41
C THR A 91 3.66 8.74 15.64
N PRO A 92 4.18 8.51 16.86
CA PRO A 92 4.81 7.25 17.18
C PRO A 92 3.72 6.18 17.16
N GLY A 93 3.98 5.07 16.46
CA GLY A 93 3.10 3.91 16.48
C GLY A 93 2.82 3.44 17.91
N PRO A 94 1.69 2.75 18.16
CA PRO A 94 1.33 2.30 19.50
C PRO A 94 2.45 1.42 20.07
N PRO A 95 2.85 1.60 21.35
CA PRO A 95 3.94 0.84 21.93
C PRO A 95 3.60 -0.65 21.87
N ALA A 96 4.54 -1.44 21.37
CA ALA A 96 4.44 -2.89 21.38
C ALA A 96 4.06 -3.37 22.77
N ARG A 97 2.92 -4.07 22.89
CA ARG A 97 2.48 -4.69 24.14
C ARG A 97 3.59 -5.65 24.61
N SER A 98 4.22 -5.30 25.72
CA SER A 98 5.19 -6.14 26.41
C SER A 98 4.55 -7.48 26.77
N PRO A 99 5.22 -8.64 26.56
CA PRO A 99 4.67 -9.92 26.96
C PRO A 99 4.57 -9.98 28.50
N ALA A 100 3.38 -10.33 28.99
CA ALA A 100 3.14 -10.49 30.42
C ALA A 100 4.11 -11.53 31.03
N PRO A 101 4.65 -11.29 32.24
CA PRO A 101 5.57 -12.23 32.86
C PRO A 101 4.83 -13.54 33.20
N PRO A 102 5.52 -14.69 33.13
CA PRO A 102 4.93 -15.97 33.50
C PRO A 102 4.56 -15.95 34.98
N ARG A 103 3.31 -16.31 35.28
CA ARG A 103 2.85 -16.54 36.65
C ARG A 103 3.60 -17.73 37.20
N THR A 104 4.54 -17.49 38.12
CA THR A 104 5.14 -18.56 38.90
C THR A 104 4.08 -19.08 39.87
N SER A 105 3.63 -20.31 39.64
CA SER A 105 2.91 -21.09 40.64
C SER A 105 3.91 -21.53 41.71
N THR A 106 3.79 -20.98 42.91
CA THR A 106 4.43 -21.55 44.10
C THR A 106 3.65 -22.80 44.52
N PRO A 107 4.27 -23.98 44.65
CA PRO A 107 3.66 -25.09 45.37
C PRO A 107 4.06 -25.02 46.86
N SER A 108 3.06 -25.29 47.71
CA SER A 108 3.07 -25.63 49.15
C SER A 108 4.02 -24.92 50.10
#